data_AF-A0A1Y0MN81-F1
#
_entry.id   AF-A0A1Y0MN81-F1
#
_cell.length_a   1.000
_cell.length_b   1.000
_cell.length_c   1.000
_cell.angle_alpha   90.00
_cell.angle_beta   90.00
_cell.angle_gamma   90.00
#
_symmetry.space_group_name_H-M   'P 1'
#
loop_
_entity.id
_entity.type
_entity.pdbx_description
1 polymer ?
#
loop_
_entity_poly.entity_id
_entity_poly.type
_entity_poly.pdbx_seq_one_letter_code
_entity_poly.pdbx_strand_id
1 'polypeptide(L)'
;MTNQLKLLFMLLFMFPMSGMAQNATLSPAATETVQEALDWISGKLPDIKMNKYFDGSLTRRGYTEIYTYTIEYDAANCTVILNQKYSWVKDDRSGRNDYDVETKYEFKLSDIKSIEIVENSPYYGVNSYVVKTNNSKDLIKQGENAMVNEFAIKYNELGELAENPERFLNAFNDAIKNCGGGKKEKY
;
A
#
# COMPACT_ATOMS: atom_id res chain seq x y z
N MET A 1 -18.86 67.01 38.93
CA MET A 1 -19.88 65.97 39.13
C MET A 1 -19.84 65.08 37.89
N THR A 2 -19.03 64.01 37.88
CA THR A 2 -19.41 62.58 38.14
C THR A 2 -20.32 62.01 37.07
N ASN A 3 -20.19 60.80 36.53
CA ASN A 3 -19.19 59.74 36.39
C ASN A 3 -19.90 58.64 35.55
N GLN A 4 -19.19 57.56 35.17
CA GLN A 4 -19.66 56.31 34.52
C GLN A 4 -19.60 56.34 32.97
N LEU A 5 -18.62 55.74 32.29
CA LEU A 5 -18.12 54.35 32.28
C LEU A 5 -19.13 53.34 31.68
N LYS A 6 -18.86 52.91 30.44
CA LYS A 6 -19.10 51.53 29.96
C LYS A 6 -18.10 51.19 28.84
N LEU A 7 -17.17 50.30 29.19
CA LEU A 7 -16.35 49.49 28.28
C LEU A 7 -17.24 48.61 27.40
N LEU A 8 -16.85 48.39 26.14
CA LEU A 8 -16.94 47.06 25.53
C LEU A 8 -15.79 46.82 24.55
N PHE A 9 -15.12 45.69 24.77
CA PHE A 9 -14.03 45.08 24.02
C PHE A 9 -14.49 44.49 22.68
N MET A 10 -13.62 44.52 21.65
CA MET A 10 -13.37 43.46 20.64
C MET A 10 -12.30 43.98 19.66
N LEU A 11 -11.00 43.69 19.82
CA LEU A 11 -10.24 42.47 19.46
C LEU A 11 -10.45 41.96 18.02
N LEU A 12 -9.36 42.13 17.24
CA LEU A 12 -8.82 41.34 16.12
C LEU A 12 -9.79 40.73 15.09
N PHE A 13 -9.53 40.98 13.80
CA PHE A 13 -9.05 39.93 12.86
C PHE A 13 -8.33 40.60 11.68
N MET A 14 -7.01 40.70 11.77
CA MET A 14 -6.16 40.66 10.58
C MET A 14 -6.23 39.22 10.07
N PHE A 15 -6.83 39.01 8.89
CA PHE A 15 -6.73 37.74 8.19
C PHE A 15 -5.33 37.66 7.55
N PRO A 16 -4.45 36.69 7.94
CA PRO A 16 -3.34 36.35 7.06
C PRO A 16 -3.90 35.60 5.84
N MET A 17 -3.44 36.06 4.69
CA MET A 17 -3.66 35.47 3.38
C MET A 17 -3.27 33.99 3.37
N SER A 18 -4.14 33.18 2.76
CA SER A 18 -3.84 31.98 1.98
C SER A 18 -2.61 31.17 2.41
N GLY A 19 -2.87 30.12 3.19
CA GLY A 19 -1.93 29.02 3.34
C GLY A 19 -1.59 28.46 1.97
N MET A 20 -0.35 28.67 1.53
CA MET A 20 0.25 27.84 0.51
C MET A 20 0.22 26.40 1.03
N ALA A 21 -0.41 25.50 0.29
CA ALA A 21 -0.22 24.08 0.48
C ALA A 21 1.28 23.82 0.27
N GLN A 22 2.02 23.71 1.37
CA GLN A 22 3.37 23.18 1.34
C GLN A 22 3.21 21.72 0.91
N ASN A 23 3.46 21.44 -0.37
CA ASN A 23 3.88 20.10 -0.77
C ASN A 23 5.08 19.79 0.12
N ALA A 24 4.89 18.94 1.11
CA ALA A 24 5.95 18.53 2.02
C ALA A 24 7.05 17.90 1.16
N THR A 25 8.07 18.70 0.85
CA THR A 25 9.23 18.25 0.09
C THR A 25 10.10 17.56 1.12
N LEU A 26 10.33 16.26 0.93
CA LEU A 26 11.20 15.47 1.79
C LEU A 26 12.55 16.16 1.96
N SER A 27 13.12 16.10 3.16
CA SER A 27 14.51 16.51 3.35
C SER A 27 15.43 15.55 2.57
N PRO A 28 16.65 15.97 2.16
CA PRO A 28 17.56 15.09 1.43
C PRO A 28 17.87 13.77 2.16
N ALA A 29 18.06 13.83 3.49
CA ALA A 29 18.29 12.64 4.31
C ALA A 29 17.06 11.73 4.41
N ALA A 30 15.85 12.31 4.47
CA ALA A 30 14.61 11.54 4.41
C ALA A 30 14.40 10.92 3.02
N THR A 31 14.84 11.60 1.95
CA THR A 31 14.76 11.09 0.57
C THR A 31 15.68 9.87 0.39
N GLU A 32 16.91 9.93 0.92
CA GLU A 32 17.88 8.82 0.85
C GLU A 32 17.41 7.58 1.61
N THR A 33 16.93 7.77 2.85
CA THR A 33 16.40 6.67 3.68
C THR A 33 15.15 6.02 3.10
N VAL A 34 14.26 6.82 2.48
CA VAL A 34 13.08 6.32 1.78
C VAL A 34 13.48 5.53 0.54
N GLN A 35 14.41 6.05 -0.25
CA GLN A 35 14.93 5.37 -1.44
C GLN A 35 15.54 4.02 -1.07
N GLU A 36 16.40 3.97 -0.04
CA GLU A 36 17.03 2.72 0.41
C GLU A 36 15.98 1.67 0.84
N ALA A 37 14.99 2.08 1.65
CA ALA A 37 13.93 1.18 2.10
C ALA A 37 13.13 0.61 0.92
N LEU A 38 12.81 1.44 -0.07
CA LEU A 38 11.97 1.06 -1.20
C LEU A 38 12.72 0.32 -2.30
N ASP A 39 13.99 0.63 -2.53
CA ASP A 39 14.89 -0.16 -3.38
C ASP A 39 15.04 -1.57 -2.81
N TRP A 40 15.19 -1.67 -1.49
CA TRP A 40 15.25 -2.96 -0.82
C TRP A 40 13.94 -3.73 -0.99
N ILE A 41 12.78 -3.10 -0.78
CA ILE A 41 11.46 -3.72 -1.00
C ILE A 41 11.31 -4.18 -2.46
N SER A 42 11.72 -3.34 -3.41
CA SER A 42 11.63 -3.62 -4.83
C SER A 42 12.45 -4.84 -5.25
N GLY A 43 13.63 -5.01 -4.66
CA GLY A 43 14.47 -6.16 -4.90
C GLY A 43 13.90 -7.50 -4.40
N LYS A 44 12.90 -7.49 -3.50
CA LYS A 44 12.39 -8.71 -2.84
C LYS A 44 10.99 -9.14 -3.27
N LEU A 45 10.18 -8.21 -3.78
CA LEU A 45 8.80 -8.50 -4.18
C LEU A 45 8.63 -9.59 -5.26
N PRO A 46 9.52 -9.70 -6.28
CA PRO A 46 9.43 -10.76 -7.28
C PRO A 46 9.47 -12.20 -6.72
N ASP A 47 10.02 -12.38 -5.52
CA ASP A 47 10.13 -13.68 -4.88
C ASP A 47 8.93 -14.04 -4.00
N ILE A 48 8.02 -13.09 -3.76
CA ILE A 48 6.78 -13.33 -3.03
C ILE A 48 5.74 -13.92 -3.98
N LYS A 49 5.23 -15.11 -3.66
CA LYS A 49 4.25 -15.83 -4.50
C LYS A 49 3.11 -16.40 -3.68
N MET A 50 1.94 -16.43 -4.28
CA MET A 50 0.83 -17.26 -3.83
C MET A 50 0.59 -18.33 -4.89
N ASN A 51 0.76 -19.59 -4.51
CA ASN A 51 0.37 -20.75 -5.30
C ASN A 51 -0.76 -21.52 -4.60
N LYS A 52 -1.92 -21.65 -5.25
CA LYS A 52 -3.04 -22.38 -4.66
C LYS A 52 -3.64 -23.38 -5.63
N TYR A 53 -3.66 -24.64 -5.22
CA TYR A 53 -4.33 -25.72 -5.94
C TYR A 53 -5.77 -25.91 -5.45
N PHE A 54 -6.70 -25.97 -6.40
CA PHE A 54 -8.10 -26.28 -6.15
C PHE A 54 -8.45 -27.63 -6.79
N ASP A 55 -8.74 -28.62 -5.95
CA ASP A 55 -9.29 -29.90 -6.40
C ASP A 55 -10.81 -29.80 -6.57
N GLY A 56 -11.26 -29.85 -7.82
CA GLY A 56 -12.67 -29.92 -8.15
C GLY A 56 -13.19 -31.37 -8.08
N SER A 57 -13.54 -31.86 -6.88
CA SER A 57 -14.17 -33.18 -6.63
C SER A 57 -14.56 -34.03 -7.87
N LEU A 58 -13.85 -35.15 -8.12
CA LEU A 58 -14.11 -36.28 -9.05
C LEU A 58 -14.63 -36.01 -10.49
N THR A 59 -15.01 -34.79 -10.83
CA THR A 59 -15.78 -34.40 -12.03
C THR A 59 -15.42 -32.99 -12.52
N ARG A 60 -14.70 -32.18 -11.72
CA ARG A 60 -14.25 -30.84 -12.11
C ARG A 60 -12.72 -30.84 -12.22
N ARG A 61 -12.22 -30.46 -13.39
CA ARG A 61 -10.77 -30.33 -13.63
C ARG A 61 -10.15 -29.39 -12.58
N GLY A 62 -9.06 -29.82 -11.98
CA GLY A 62 -8.32 -29.02 -11.00
C GLY A 62 -7.69 -27.79 -11.67
N TYR A 63 -7.36 -26.78 -10.86
CA TYR A 63 -6.59 -25.64 -11.34
C TYR A 63 -5.67 -25.09 -10.26
N THR A 64 -4.56 -24.53 -10.70
CA THR A 64 -3.56 -23.85 -9.88
C THR A 64 -3.63 -22.37 -10.15
N GLU A 65 -3.88 -21.56 -9.12
CA GLU A 65 -3.76 -20.10 -9.18
C GLU A 65 -2.37 -19.65 -8.75
N ILE A 66 -1.77 -18.74 -9.51
CA ILE A 66 -0.44 -18.19 -9.26
C ILE A 66 -0.54 -16.67 -9.25
N TYR A 67 -0.12 -16.05 -8.15
CA TYR A 67 0.05 -14.60 -8.03
C TYR A 67 1.53 -14.27 -7.85
N THR A 68 2.01 -13.29 -8.61
CA THR A 68 3.35 -12.71 -8.51
C THR A 68 3.24 -11.19 -8.45
N TYR A 69 4.20 -10.54 -7.77
CA TYR A 69 4.13 -9.11 -7.51
C TYR A 69 5.45 -8.42 -7.87
N THR A 70 5.36 -7.23 -8.43
CA THR A 70 6.49 -6.30 -8.55
C THR A 70 6.08 -4.92 -8.08
N ILE A 71 7.05 -4.08 -7.77
CA ILE A 71 6.82 -2.69 -7.37
C ILE A 71 7.77 -1.79 -8.16
N GLU A 72 7.30 -0.59 -8.43
CA GLU A 72 8.06 0.53 -8.94
C GLU A 72 7.83 1.71 -7.99
N TYR A 73 8.85 2.53 -7.81
CA TYR A 73 8.80 3.64 -6.87
C TYR A 73 9.33 4.93 -7.48
N ASP A 74 8.59 6.02 -7.25
CA ASP A 74 9.01 7.39 -7.54
C ASP A 74 9.25 8.14 -6.22
N ALA A 75 10.53 8.32 -5.88
CA ALA A 75 10.98 8.99 -4.67
C ALA A 75 10.64 10.47 -4.60
N ALA A 76 10.68 11.16 -5.73
CA ALA A 76 10.37 12.58 -5.76
C ALA A 76 8.89 12.81 -5.43
N ASN A 77 8.02 11.89 -5.85
CA ASN A 77 6.57 12.01 -5.69
C ASN A 77 5.98 11.12 -4.59
N CYS A 78 6.81 10.40 -3.84
CA CYS A 78 6.34 9.44 -2.82
C CYS A 78 5.26 8.49 -3.34
N THR A 79 5.38 8.08 -4.60
CA THR A 79 4.35 7.31 -5.30
C THR A 79 4.85 5.89 -5.54
N VAL A 80 4.01 4.92 -5.19
CA VAL A 80 4.26 3.50 -5.40
C VAL A 80 3.32 2.99 -6.48
N ILE A 81 3.89 2.24 -7.41
CA ILE A 81 3.16 1.46 -8.40
C ILE A 81 3.44 0.00 -8.10
N LEU A 82 2.41 -0.80 -7.88
CA LEU A 82 2.52 -2.23 -7.66
C LEU A 82 1.83 -2.98 -8.80
N ASN A 83 2.54 -3.89 -9.45
CA ASN A 83 1.98 -4.74 -10.49
C ASN A 83 1.74 -6.13 -9.92
N GLN A 84 0.47 -6.56 -9.93
CA GLN A 84 0.07 -7.91 -9.59
C GLN A 84 -0.18 -8.67 -10.88
N LYS A 85 0.56 -9.75 -11.09
CA LYS A 85 0.30 -10.70 -12.16
C LYS A 85 -0.41 -11.92 -11.60
N TYR A 86 -1.63 -12.16 -12.08
CA TYR A 86 -2.46 -13.32 -11.78
C TYR A 86 -2.54 -14.24 -12.98
N SER A 87 -2.27 -15.52 -12.76
CA SER A 87 -2.48 -16.56 -13.76
C SER A 87 -3.14 -17.77 -13.13
N TRP A 88 -3.85 -18.56 -13.93
CA TRP A 88 -4.24 -19.90 -13.51
C TRP A 88 -3.96 -20.94 -14.59
N VAL A 89 -3.60 -22.13 -14.13
CA VAL A 89 -3.27 -23.29 -14.96
C VAL A 89 -4.27 -24.38 -14.66
N LYS A 90 -4.98 -24.86 -15.67
CA LYS A 90 -5.86 -26.02 -15.53
C LYS A 90 -5.03 -27.30 -15.56
N ASP A 91 -5.21 -28.13 -14.55
CA ASP A 91 -4.48 -29.38 -14.46
C ASP A 91 -5.18 -30.46 -15.32
N ASP A 92 -4.42 -31.01 -16.26
CA ASP A 92 -4.46 -32.42 -16.67
C ASP A 92 -3.31 -32.79 -17.64
N ARG A 93 -2.70 -31.84 -18.36
CA ARG A 93 -1.49 -32.02 -19.22
C ARG A 93 -1.00 -30.77 -19.96
N SER A 94 -1.56 -29.59 -19.70
CA SER A 94 -1.33 -28.41 -20.55
C SER A 94 -0.25 -27.50 -19.98
N GLY A 95 0.88 -27.34 -20.69
CA GLY A 95 1.88 -26.31 -20.40
C GLY A 95 1.42 -24.89 -20.80
N ARG A 96 0.11 -24.64 -20.82
CA ARG A 96 -0.48 -23.34 -21.19
C ARG A 96 -1.15 -22.74 -19.96
N ASN A 97 -0.75 -21.52 -19.61
CA ASN A 97 -1.56 -20.67 -18.76
C ASN A 97 -2.86 -20.38 -19.53
N ASP A 98 -4.00 -20.84 -19.01
CA ASP A 98 -5.29 -20.64 -19.68
C ASP A 98 -5.77 -19.18 -19.54
N TYR A 99 -5.17 -18.44 -18.61
CA TYR A 99 -5.46 -17.05 -18.32
C TYR A 99 -4.26 -16.39 -17.65
N ASP A 100 -3.90 -15.19 -18.10
CA ASP A 100 -2.85 -14.35 -17.54
C ASP A 100 -3.32 -12.90 -17.58
N VAL A 101 -3.38 -12.25 -16.41
CA VAL A 101 -3.80 -10.85 -16.27
C VAL A 101 -2.86 -10.12 -15.35
N GLU A 102 -2.44 -8.95 -15.80
CA GLU A 102 -1.69 -7.99 -15.02
C GLU A 102 -2.61 -6.88 -14.54
N THR A 103 -2.57 -6.59 -13.24
CA THR A 103 -3.32 -5.51 -12.59
C THR A 103 -2.35 -4.56 -11.94
N LYS A 104 -2.37 -3.30 -12.38
CA LYS A 104 -1.59 -2.22 -11.78
C LYS A 104 -2.36 -1.55 -10.64
N TYR A 105 -1.68 -1.33 -9.53
CA TYR A 105 -2.12 -0.57 -8.38
C TYR A 105 -1.23 0.66 -8.21
N GLU A 106 -1.80 1.84 -8.08
CA GLU A 106 -1.03 3.08 -7.90
C GLU A 106 -1.55 3.87 -6.70
N PHE A 107 -0.64 4.30 -5.83
CA PHE A 107 -0.98 5.03 -4.60
C PHE A 107 0.18 5.90 -4.10
N LYS A 108 -0.17 7.01 -3.43
CA LYS A 108 0.81 7.81 -2.70
C LYS A 108 1.00 7.25 -1.30
N LEU A 109 2.25 7.19 -0.86
CA LEU A 109 2.60 6.72 0.49
C LEU A 109 1.97 7.58 1.59
N SER A 110 1.73 8.87 1.33
CA SER A 110 1.01 9.79 2.24
C SER A 110 -0.42 9.36 2.56
N ASP A 111 -1.04 8.60 1.65
CA ASP A 111 -2.46 8.26 1.72
C ASP A 111 -2.67 6.90 2.43
N ILE A 112 -1.57 6.15 2.62
CA ILE A 112 -1.58 4.88 3.33
C ILE A 112 -1.69 5.13 4.82
N LYS A 113 -2.65 4.45 5.45
CA LYS A 113 -2.86 4.44 6.89
C LYS A 113 -1.94 3.45 7.60
N SER A 114 -1.83 2.25 7.04
CA SER A 114 -1.09 1.16 7.65
C SER A 114 -0.86 0.04 6.65
N ILE A 115 0.22 -0.70 6.89
CA ILE A 115 0.42 -2.04 6.36
C ILE A 115 0.47 -3.02 7.54
N GLU A 116 -0.18 -4.18 7.41
CA GLU A 116 -0.22 -5.21 8.44
C GLU A 116 -0.16 -6.62 7.85
N ILE A 117 0.31 -7.59 8.64
CA ILE A 117 0.25 -9.00 8.28
C ILE A 117 -1.11 -9.54 8.72
N VAL A 118 -1.86 -10.09 7.78
CA VAL A 118 -3.07 -10.86 8.05
C VAL A 118 -2.75 -12.33 7.83
N GLU A 119 -2.65 -13.06 8.93
CA GLU A 119 -2.51 -14.51 8.90
C GLU A 119 -3.86 -15.17 8.63
N ASN A 120 -3.85 -16.28 7.90
CA ASN A 120 -5.05 -17.04 7.59
C ASN A 120 -6.17 -16.14 7.05
N SER A 121 -5.84 -15.41 5.99
CA SER A 121 -6.81 -14.73 5.12
C SER A 121 -8.03 -15.65 4.88
N PRO A 122 -9.25 -15.14 4.59
CA PRO A 122 -10.44 -15.97 4.34
C PRO A 122 -10.25 -17.10 3.31
N TYR A 123 -9.15 -17.08 2.56
CA TYR A 123 -8.58 -18.17 1.82
C TYR A 123 -7.64 -19.00 2.70
N TYR A 124 -8.12 -20.13 3.25
CA TYR A 124 -7.32 -21.11 4.03
C TYR A 124 -5.85 -21.23 3.59
N GLY A 125 -4.92 -21.07 4.54
CA GLY A 125 -3.48 -21.27 4.33
C GLY A 125 -2.75 -20.15 3.58
N VAL A 126 -3.39 -18.99 3.39
CA VAL A 126 -2.80 -17.83 2.72
C VAL A 126 -2.59 -16.69 3.70
N ASN A 127 -1.36 -16.20 3.79
CA ASN A 127 -1.03 -14.99 4.52
C ASN A 127 -1.07 -13.79 3.57
N SER A 128 -1.17 -12.58 4.12
CA SER A 128 -1.19 -11.37 3.29
C SER A 128 -0.55 -10.18 3.97
N TYR A 129 0.22 -9.39 3.21
CA TYR A 129 0.53 -8.02 3.59
C TYR A 129 -0.60 -7.11 3.10
N VAL A 130 -1.37 -6.54 4.03
CA VAL A 130 -2.57 -5.76 3.73
C VAL A 130 -2.27 -4.28 3.91
N VAL A 131 -2.33 -3.54 2.81
CA VAL A 131 -2.16 -2.08 2.74
C VAL A 131 -3.53 -1.43 2.79
N LYS A 132 -3.76 -0.54 3.76
CA LYS A 132 -5.02 0.18 3.98
C LYS A 132 -4.82 1.68 3.82
N THR A 133 -5.75 2.37 3.16
CA THR A 133 -5.71 3.84 3.04
C THR A 133 -6.55 4.56 4.11
N ASN A 134 -6.37 5.87 4.21
CA ASN A 134 -7.09 6.75 5.14
C ASN A 134 -8.49 7.15 4.63
N ASN A 135 -9.48 6.24 4.64
CA ASN A 135 -10.88 6.52 4.26
C ASN A 135 -11.11 7.02 2.81
N SER A 136 -12.36 6.97 2.35
CA SER A 136 -12.83 6.86 0.95
C SER A 136 -12.46 7.95 -0.08
N LYS A 137 -11.68 8.97 0.24
CA LYS A 137 -11.36 10.07 -0.71
C LYS A 137 -10.08 9.81 -1.49
N ASP A 138 -9.10 9.20 -0.83
CA ASP A 138 -7.78 8.92 -1.40
C ASP A 138 -7.65 7.39 -1.49
N LEU A 139 -8.11 6.88 -2.64
CA LEU A 139 -8.23 5.45 -2.93
C LEU A 139 -7.03 4.97 -3.74
N ILE A 140 -6.70 3.69 -3.62
CA ILE A 140 -5.72 3.02 -4.46
C ILE A 140 -6.33 2.86 -5.85
N LYS A 141 -5.68 3.40 -6.87
CA LYS A 141 -6.12 3.22 -8.26
C LYS A 141 -5.77 1.81 -8.72
N GLN A 142 -6.78 1.02 -9.08
CA GLN A 142 -6.67 -0.33 -9.64
C GLN A 142 -7.02 -0.29 -11.14
N GLY A 143 -6.05 -0.61 -11.99
CA GLY A 143 -6.23 -0.50 -13.45
C GLY A 143 -6.56 0.92 -13.89
N GLU A 144 -7.38 1.07 -14.92
CA GLU A 144 -7.65 2.39 -15.50
C GLU A 144 -8.63 3.24 -14.68
N ASN A 145 -9.63 2.64 -14.05
CA ASN A 145 -10.75 3.38 -13.43
C ASN A 145 -11.28 2.80 -12.11
N ALA A 146 -10.80 1.63 -11.65
CA ALA A 146 -11.26 1.08 -10.38
C ALA A 146 -10.49 1.71 -9.22
N MET A 147 -11.14 1.87 -8.08
CA MET A 147 -10.58 2.48 -6.89
C MET A 147 -10.88 1.60 -5.69
N VAL A 148 -9.88 1.26 -4.89
CA VAL A 148 -9.99 0.35 -3.73
C VAL A 148 -9.45 0.98 -2.46
N ASN A 149 -10.05 0.66 -1.30
CA ASN A 149 -9.60 1.15 0.01
C ASN A 149 -8.48 0.29 0.62
N GLU A 150 -8.28 -0.89 0.04
CA GLU A 150 -7.38 -1.92 0.54
C GLU A 150 -6.78 -2.68 -0.63
N PHE A 151 -5.50 -3.01 -0.49
CA PHE A 151 -4.80 -3.93 -1.37
C PHE A 151 -4.06 -4.97 -0.53
N ALA A 152 -4.01 -6.21 -1.00
CA ALA A 152 -3.39 -7.33 -0.29
C ALA A 152 -2.37 -8.06 -1.17
N ILE A 153 -1.12 -8.09 -0.73
CA ILE A 153 -0.07 -8.95 -1.29
C ILE A 153 -0.26 -10.32 -0.66
N LYS A 154 -0.92 -11.24 -1.36
CA LYS A 154 -1.16 -12.61 -0.88
C LYS A 154 0.09 -13.46 -1.07
N TYR A 155 0.43 -14.27 -0.08
CA TYR A 155 1.56 -15.16 -0.17
C TYR A 155 1.37 -16.45 0.64
N ASN A 156 1.99 -17.51 0.13
CA ASN A 156 2.36 -18.70 0.90
C ASN A 156 3.84 -19.07 0.69
N GLU A 157 4.51 -18.40 -0.25
CA GLU A 157 5.95 -18.44 -0.46
C GLU A 157 6.49 -17.00 -0.33
N LEU A 158 7.39 -16.79 0.63
CA LEU A 158 8.04 -15.48 0.86
C LEU A 158 9.37 -15.34 0.11
N GLY A 159 9.87 -16.43 -0.48
CA GLY A 159 11.18 -16.46 -1.14
C GLY A 159 12.29 -15.95 -0.21
N GLU A 160 13.07 -14.97 -0.66
CA GLU A 160 14.16 -14.37 0.12
C GLU A 160 13.67 -13.63 1.39
N LEU A 161 12.39 -13.29 1.50
CA LEU A 161 11.81 -12.70 2.70
C LEU A 161 11.51 -13.72 3.79
N ALA A 162 11.60 -15.03 3.51
CA ALA A 162 11.28 -16.07 4.48
C ALA A 162 12.17 -15.99 5.75
N GLU A 163 13.42 -15.53 5.60
CA GLU A 163 14.34 -15.37 6.72
C GLU A 163 14.03 -14.15 7.59
N ASN A 164 13.35 -13.13 7.05
CA ASN A 164 13.02 -11.91 7.77
C ASN A 164 11.78 -11.20 7.20
N PRO A 165 10.57 -11.76 7.41
CA PRO A 165 9.33 -11.19 6.89
C PRO A 165 8.98 -9.83 7.52
N GLU A 166 9.46 -9.57 8.73
CA GLU A 166 9.24 -8.31 9.44
C GLU A 166 10.04 -7.16 8.83
N ARG A 167 11.20 -7.43 8.24
CA ARG A 167 12.00 -6.39 7.57
C ARG A 167 11.24 -5.75 6.42
N PHE A 168 10.47 -6.53 5.67
CA PHE A 168 9.56 -5.99 4.65
C PHE A 168 8.55 -5.04 5.26
N LEU A 169 7.88 -5.46 6.33
CA LEU A 169 6.89 -4.64 7.02
C LEU A 169 7.50 -3.33 7.56
N ASN A 170 8.71 -3.40 8.12
CA ASN A 170 9.42 -2.25 8.68
C ASN A 170 9.87 -1.28 7.60
N ALA A 171 10.54 -1.77 6.54
CA ALA A 171 10.95 -0.93 5.42
C ALA A 171 9.75 -0.22 4.78
N PHE A 172 8.62 -0.93 4.64
CA PHE A 172 7.42 -0.36 4.03
C PHE A 172 6.78 0.68 4.96
N ASN A 173 6.73 0.42 6.27
CA ASN A 173 6.26 1.40 7.26
C ASN A 173 7.16 2.63 7.34
N ASP A 174 8.47 2.48 7.22
CA ASP A 174 9.40 3.61 7.26
C ASP A 174 9.24 4.50 6.02
N ALA A 175 9.07 3.89 4.83
CA ALA A 175 8.69 4.60 3.62
C ALA A 175 7.38 5.39 3.77
N ILE A 176 6.34 4.75 4.33
CA ILE A 176 5.05 5.40 4.61
C ILE A 176 5.23 6.62 5.53
N LYS A 177 5.90 6.44 6.68
CA LYS A 177 6.08 7.50 7.68
C LYS A 177 6.85 8.69 7.13
N ASN A 178 7.96 8.43 6.44
CA ASN A 178 8.78 9.48 5.88
C ASN A 178 8.03 10.28 4.80
N CYS A 179 7.17 9.63 4.01
CA CYS A 179 6.29 10.29 3.04
C CYS A 179 5.02 10.92 3.65
N GLY A 180 4.94 11.07 4.99
CA GLY A 180 3.83 11.75 5.68
C GLY A 180 2.55 10.90 5.82
N GLY A 181 2.63 9.61 5.54
CA GLY A 181 1.56 8.64 5.76
C GLY A 181 1.61 8.00 7.14
N GLY A 182 0.80 6.97 7.34
CA GLY A 182 0.72 6.19 8.58
C GLY A 182 -0.46 6.59 9.46
N LYS A 183 -0.53 5.98 10.65
CA LYS A 183 -1.53 6.35 11.67
C LYS A 183 -1.19 7.76 12.18
N LYS A 184 -2.04 8.74 11.84
CA LYS A 184 -1.98 10.07 12.45
C LYS A 184 -2.41 9.95 13.91
N GLU A 185 -1.55 10.34 14.85
CA GLU A 185 -1.94 10.48 16.25
C GLU A 185 -3.11 11.47 16.34
N LYS A 186 -4.18 11.07 17.05
CA LYS A 186 -5.23 12.02 17.42
C LYS A 186 -4.67 12.86 18.58
N TYR A 187 -4.29 14.10 18.31
CA TYR A 187 -4.11 15.13 19.33
C TYR A 187 -5.47 15.57 19.87
#